data_AF-A0A7K9YK67-F1
#
_entry.id   AF-A0A7K9YK67-F1
#
_cell.length_a   1.000
_cell.length_b   1.000
_cell.length_c   1.000
_cell.angle_alpha   90.00
_cell.angle_beta   90.00
_cell.angle_gamma   90.00
#
_symmetry.space_group_name_H-M   'P 1'
#
loop_
_entity.id
_entity.type
_entity.pdbx_description
1 polymer ?
#
loop_
_entity_poly.entity_id
_entity_poly.type
_entity_poly.pdbx_seq_one_letter_code
_entity_poly.pdbx_strand_id
1 'polypeptide(L)'
;HRGGVVAFPRDSLLLEAGFLAVLVAPLRLLKWRATAWRPHDSVTFWLVRWLLFRLMFASGVVKLTSRCPTWWGLTALTYHYETQCIPTPAAWYAHQLPVWFQKFSVVATYVIEIAIPLLFFMPIRRLRIFSFYCQVLLQILIILTGNYNFFNALTIVLAFSLLDEEHVGRWPGRGKRKHASSAWPPTLLSILSTLLELATYALLLYWSIHYFSLEIDWEKKLLESKVAFTYHEFTQWLRAVTLPLVGLGFLSLSWEILSAMYRCACIRGCFWKLWATLQWAVFATATVGMFAISLVPFTYIDYESNGKLWPGIHQMFSAVERFQVVNSYGLFRRMTGVGGRPEVVLEGSYDKQSWTEIEFMYKPGNLSTAPAVVAPHQPRLDWQMWFAALAHHSSSPWFASFVHRLLQGKEDVIRLVQVDEDRYPFSSQPPVYLRAQLYKYWFTHSAESGAGAARWWRRQHVQEFFPTVSLGDPTLDALLNQHGLK
;
A
#
# COMPACT_ATOMS: atom_id res chain seq x y z
N HIS A 1 15.45 -10.41 -9.22
CA HIS A 1 13.98 -10.28 -9.29
C HIS A 1 13.36 -11.59 -9.78
N ARG A 2 12.86 -12.44 -8.87
CA ARG A 2 11.96 -13.55 -9.27
C ARG A 2 10.57 -12.96 -9.50
N GLY A 3 10.34 -12.43 -10.69
CA GLY A 3 9.02 -11.98 -11.15
C GLY A 3 8.15 -13.19 -11.48
N GLY A 4 7.73 -13.91 -10.45
CA GLY A 4 6.64 -14.88 -10.59
C GLY A 4 5.29 -14.18 -10.45
N VAL A 5 4.24 -14.83 -10.95
CA VAL A 5 2.81 -14.43 -10.87
C VAL A 5 2.30 -14.16 -9.43
N VAL A 6 3.15 -14.36 -8.40
CA VAL A 6 2.79 -14.54 -6.99
C VAL A 6 3.35 -13.46 -6.04
N ALA A 7 4.26 -12.57 -6.47
CA ALA A 7 4.91 -11.63 -5.55
C ALA A 7 4.43 -10.19 -5.71
N PHE A 8 3.23 -9.87 -5.19
CA PHE A 8 2.79 -8.49 -5.06
C PHE A 8 3.20 -7.91 -3.69
N PRO A 9 3.42 -6.58 -3.56
CA PRO A 9 3.74 -5.94 -2.28
C PRO A 9 2.75 -6.26 -1.14
N ARG A 10 1.51 -6.59 -1.52
CA ARG A 10 0.42 -6.93 -0.60
C ARG A 10 0.58 -8.31 0.00
N ASP A 11 1.09 -9.26 -0.78
CA ASP A 11 1.38 -10.62 -0.32
C ASP A 11 2.51 -10.58 0.71
N SER A 12 3.56 -9.78 0.46
CA SER A 12 4.63 -9.53 1.43
C SER A 12 4.11 -8.92 2.74
N LEU A 13 3.24 -7.91 2.67
CA LEU A 13 2.63 -7.33 3.87
C LEU A 13 1.77 -8.35 4.62
N LEU A 14 1.01 -9.19 3.91
CA LEU A 14 0.18 -10.23 4.51
C LEU A 14 1.01 -11.29 5.24
N LEU A 15 2.12 -11.72 4.64
CA LEU A 15 3.03 -12.69 5.26
C LEU A 15 3.65 -12.13 6.55
N GLU A 16 4.16 -10.90 6.50
CA GLU A 16 4.75 -10.26 7.67
C GLU A 16 3.71 -9.96 8.76
N ALA A 17 2.54 -9.40 8.41
CA ALA A 17 1.47 -9.17 9.36
C ALA A 17 0.90 -10.47 9.94
N GLY A 18 0.77 -11.52 9.12
CA GLY A 18 0.33 -12.85 9.53
C GLY A 18 1.30 -13.52 10.48
N PHE A 19 2.61 -13.38 10.26
CA PHE A 19 3.64 -13.83 11.20
C PHE A 19 3.56 -13.07 12.52
N LEU A 20 3.44 -11.73 12.48
CA LEU A 20 3.27 -10.91 13.69
C LEU A 20 1.99 -11.28 14.46
N ALA A 21 0.92 -11.68 13.77
CA ALA A 21 -0.30 -12.12 14.42
C ALA A 21 -0.08 -13.35 15.32
N VAL A 22 0.89 -14.22 15.03
CA VAL A 22 1.26 -15.34 15.93
C VAL A 22 1.81 -14.84 17.26
N LEU A 23 2.57 -13.74 17.25
CA LEU A 23 3.14 -13.13 18.45
C LEU A 23 2.12 -12.31 19.23
N VAL A 24 1.19 -11.66 18.54
CA VAL A 24 0.15 -10.80 19.13
C VAL A 24 -1.04 -11.60 19.63
N ALA A 25 -1.34 -12.75 19.01
CA ALA A 25 -2.49 -13.56 19.37
C ALA A 25 -2.39 -14.01 20.83
N PRO A 26 -3.44 -13.82 21.64
CA PRO A 26 -3.47 -14.40 22.97
C PRO A 26 -3.62 -15.91 22.79
N LEU A 27 -2.50 -16.65 22.85
CA LEU A 27 -2.50 -18.12 22.82
C LEU A 27 -3.39 -18.64 23.95
N ARG A 28 -4.66 -18.93 23.62
CA ARG A 28 -5.72 -19.42 24.51
C ARG A 28 -6.19 -20.79 24.04
N LEU A 29 -5.25 -21.71 23.83
CA LEU A 29 -5.59 -23.10 23.54
C LEU A 29 -6.34 -23.78 24.71
N LEU A 30 -6.35 -23.21 25.93
CA LEU A 30 -6.97 -23.85 27.11
C LEU A 30 -7.98 -23.03 27.94
N LYS A 31 -8.20 -21.73 27.70
CA LYS A 31 -9.15 -20.93 28.53
C LYS A 31 -9.96 -19.92 27.73
N TRP A 32 -11.23 -20.24 27.52
CA TRP A 32 -12.19 -19.50 26.69
C TRP A 32 -12.69 -18.17 27.30
N ARG A 33 -12.39 -17.84 28.57
CA ARG A 33 -12.97 -16.66 29.28
C ARG A 33 -11.99 -15.63 29.88
N ALA A 34 -10.69 -15.85 29.71
CA ALA A 34 -9.59 -14.99 30.16
C ALA A 34 -9.46 -13.54 29.63
N THR A 35 -10.46 -12.66 29.52
CA THR A 35 -10.35 -11.30 28.90
C THR A 35 -9.33 -10.31 29.50
N ALA A 36 -8.41 -10.75 30.37
CA ALA A 36 -7.40 -9.87 30.96
C ALA A 36 -6.24 -9.61 30.01
N TRP A 37 -5.94 -8.32 29.80
CA TRP A 37 -4.74 -7.83 29.12
C TRP A 37 -3.50 -8.37 29.82
N ARG A 38 -2.57 -9.00 29.09
CA ARG A 38 -1.34 -9.53 29.68
C ARG A 38 -0.29 -8.44 29.74
N PRO A 39 0.61 -8.47 30.75
CA PRO A 39 1.66 -7.46 30.86
C PRO A 39 2.57 -7.33 29.63
N HIS A 40 2.77 -8.42 28.86
CA HIS A 40 3.63 -8.45 27.67
C HIS A 40 2.93 -8.03 26.37
N ASP A 41 1.61 -7.84 26.36
CA ASP A 41 0.86 -7.53 25.14
C ASP A 41 1.31 -6.19 24.54
N SER A 42 1.73 -5.21 25.35
CA SER A 42 2.23 -3.93 24.83
C SER A 42 3.52 -4.07 24.02
N VAL A 43 4.36 -5.06 24.34
CA VAL A 43 5.64 -5.32 23.65
C VAL A 43 5.40 -5.96 22.28
N THR A 44 4.43 -6.87 22.15
CA THR A 44 4.11 -7.51 20.86
C THR A 44 3.29 -6.57 19.97
N PHE A 45 2.36 -5.80 20.53
CA PHE A 45 1.64 -4.74 19.79
C PHE A 45 2.57 -3.64 19.27
N TRP A 46 3.69 -3.38 19.94
CA TRP A 46 4.70 -2.45 19.45
C TRP A 46 5.28 -2.87 18.08
N LEU A 47 5.43 -4.18 17.82
CA LEU A 47 5.88 -4.67 16.50
C LEU A 47 4.90 -4.31 15.38
N VAL A 48 3.60 -4.37 15.66
CA VAL A 48 2.55 -3.99 14.70
C VAL A 48 2.66 -2.50 14.37
N ARG A 49 2.89 -1.67 15.40
CA ARG A 49 3.15 -0.24 15.24
C ARG A 49 4.43 0.04 14.44
N TRP A 50 5.49 -0.72 14.70
CA TRP A 50 6.75 -0.64 13.97
C TRP A 50 6.60 -1.05 12.50
N LEU A 51 5.81 -2.10 12.21
CA LEU A 51 5.45 -2.47 10.84
C LEU A 51 4.68 -1.36 10.13
N LEU A 52 3.64 -0.80 10.76
CA LEU A 52 2.88 0.32 10.20
C LEU A 52 3.79 1.52 9.91
N PHE A 53 4.69 1.86 10.85
CA PHE A 53 5.66 2.93 10.66
C PHE A 53 6.53 2.70 9.40
N ARG A 54 7.18 1.53 9.31
CA ARG A 54 8.02 1.19 8.16
C ARG A 54 7.23 1.25 6.86
N LEU A 55 6.01 0.71 6.86
CA LEU A 55 5.16 0.69 5.69
C LEU A 55 4.85 2.11 5.19
N MET A 56 4.36 2.99 6.07
CA MET A 56 3.97 4.35 5.70
C MET A 56 5.19 5.20 5.32
N PHE A 57 6.21 5.20 6.18
CA PHE A 57 7.42 5.99 5.97
C PHE A 57 8.14 5.60 4.69
N ALA A 58 8.34 4.31 4.45
CA ALA A 58 8.97 3.84 3.23
C ALA A 58 8.13 4.18 2.00
N SER A 59 6.80 4.01 2.06
CA SER A 59 5.89 4.35 0.95
C SER A 59 5.96 5.82 0.55
N GLY A 60 6.16 6.74 1.50
CA GLY A 60 6.34 8.16 1.22
C GLY A 60 7.73 8.49 0.68
N VAL A 61 8.79 8.03 1.35
CA VAL A 61 10.17 8.35 0.97
C VAL A 61 10.54 7.81 -0.40
N VAL A 62 10.04 6.62 -0.79
CA VAL A 62 10.37 6.05 -2.10
C VAL A 62 9.88 6.93 -3.26
N LYS A 63 8.78 7.69 -3.07
CA LYS A 63 8.22 8.59 -4.08
C LYS A 63 9.19 9.74 -4.41
N LEU A 64 9.84 10.30 -3.39
CA LEU A 64 10.85 11.37 -3.58
C LEU A 64 12.19 10.81 -4.05
N THR A 65 12.66 9.68 -3.51
CA THR A 65 13.91 9.05 -3.97
C THR A 65 13.84 8.55 -5.42
N SER A 66 12.64 8.35 -5.96
CA SER A 66 12.41 7.87 -7.33
C SER A 66 12.92 8.82 -8.44
N ARG A 67 13.10 10.11 -8.10
CA ARG A 67 13.29 11.25 -9.02
C ARG A 67 12.20 11.38 -10.08
N CYS A 68 11.00 10.90 -9.82
CA CYS A 68 9.88 11.00 -10.75
C CYS A 68 9.45 12.46 -10.88
N PRO A 69 9.43 13.04 -12.10
CA PRO A 69 9.07 14.44 -12.31
C PRO A 69 7.66 14.80 -11.81
N THR A 70 6.71 13.87 -11.85
CA THR A 70 5.33 14.13 -11.40
C THR A 70 5.21 14.18 -9.88
N TRP A 71 5.98 13.35 -9.16
CA TRP A 71 6.06 13.40 -7.70
C TRP A 71 6.75 14.68 -7.20
N TRP A 72 7.84 15.09 -7.86
CA TRP A 72 8.55 16.35 -7.56
C TRP A 72 7.80 17.60 -8.03
N GLY A 73 7.04 17.50 -9.11
CA GLY A 73 6.17 18.57 -9.62
C GLY A 73 4.81 18.67 -8.93
N LEU A 74 4.53 17.83 -7.93
CA LEU A 74 3.25 17.71 -7.22
C LEU A 74 2.04 17.37 -8.12
N THR A 75 2.26 16.89 -9.34
CA THR A 75 1.20 16.52 -10.29
C THR A 75 0.91 15.02 -10.33
N ALA A 76 1.53 14.23 -9.47
CA ALA A 76 1.38 12.78 -9.49
C ALA A 76 -0.08 12.30 -9.47
N LEU A 77 -0.94 12.91 -8.64
CA LEU A 77 -2.35 12.55 -8.54
C LEU A 77 -3.21 12.96 -9.74
N THR A 78 -2.73 13.86 -10.62
CA THR A 78 -3.45 14.16 -11.87
C THR A 78 -3.45 12.95 -12.80
N TYR A 79 -2.42 12.11 -12.74
CA TYR A 79 -2.33 10.88 -13.53
C TYR A 79 -2.78 9.66 -12.74
N HIS A 80 -2.56 9.65 -11.42
CA HIS A 80 -2.73 8.46 -10.60
C HIS A 80 -4.08 7.78 -10.82
N TYR A 81 -5.18 8.52 -10.70
CA TYR A 81 -6.54 7.95 -10.72
C TYR A 81 -6.87 7.17 -12.01
N GLU A 82 -6.39 7.61 -13.17
CA GLU A 82 -6.65 6.88 -14.43
C GLU A 82 -5.65 5.73 -14.66
N THR A 83 -4.41 5.86 -14.16
CA THR A 83 -3.34 4.89 -14.42
C THR A 83 -3.24 3.76 -13.40
N GLN A 84 -3.99 3.79 -12.28
CA GLN A 84 -4.05 2.70 -11.29
C GLN A 84 -4.51 1.39 -11.95
N CYS A 85 -4.10 0.22 -11.45
CA CYS A 85 -4.47 -1.04 -12.08
C CYS A 85 -5.99 -1.26 -12.28
N ILE A 86 -6.80 -1.05 -11.26
CA ILE A 86 -8.25 -1.20 -11.33
C ILE A 86 -8.86 0.04 -10.64
N PRO A 87 -9.11 1.11 -11.40
CA PRO A 87 -9.77 2.28 -10.84
C PRO A 87 -11.25 1.98 -10.59
N THR A 88 -11.85 2.74 -9.69
CA THR A 88 -13.30 2.71 -9.42
C THR A 88 -13.99 3.85 -10.15
N PRO A 89 -15.34 3.93 -10.17
CA PRO A 89 -16.04 5.10 -10.67
C PRO A 89 -15.66 6.39 -9.95
N ALA A 90 -15.34 6.33 -8.65
CA ALA A 90 -14.93 7.50 -7.89
C ALA A 90 -13.57 8.06 -8.34
N ALA A 91 -12.68 7.24 -8.91
CA ALA A 91 -11.44 7.74 -9.51
C ALA A 91 -11.70 8.66 -10.70
N TRP A 92 -12.74 8.39 -11.51
CA TRP A 92 -13.11 9.30 -12.60
C TRP A 92 -13.53 10.66 -12.05
N TYR A 93 -14.41 10.69 -11.03
CA TYR A 93 -14.83 11.94 -10.39
C TYR A 93 -13.66 12.67 -9.71
N ALA A 94 -12.79 11.94 -9.00
CA ALA A 94 -11.60 12.50 -8.37
C ALA A 94 -10.63 13.07 -9.41
N HIS A 95 -10.52 12.46 -10.59
CA HIS A 95 -9.69 12.96 -11.70
C HIS A 95 -10.19 14.29 -12.27
N GLN A 96 -11.51 14.55 -12.25
CA GLN A 96 -12.06 15.84 -12.71
C GLN A 96 -11.78 17.01 -11.74
N LEU A 97 -11.27 16.76 -10.53
CA LEU A 97 -10.98 17.82 -9.57
C LEU A 97 -9.85 18.73 -10.09
N PRO A 98 -9.92 20.06 -9.80
CA PRO A 98 -8.93 21.02 -10.27
C PRO A 98 -7.49 20.67 -9.90
N VAL A 99 -6.54 21.05 -10.75
CA VAL A 99 -5.12 20.75 -10.57
C VAL A 99 -4.56 21.24 -9.23
N TRP A 100 -5.01 22.40 -8.73
CA TRP A 100 -4.56 22.91 -7.42
C TRP A 100 -4.91 21.93 -6.28
N PHE A 101 -6.09 21.30 -6.35
CA PHE A 101 -6.53 20.31 -5.36
C PHE A 101 -5.73 19.03 -5.46
N GLN A 102 -5.33 18.63 -6.67
CA GLN A 102 -4.46 17.47 -6.87
C GLN A 102 -3.06 17.70 -6.29
N LYS A 103 -2.49 18.90 -6.51
CA LYS A 103 -1.20 19.26 -5.93
C LYS A 103 -1.26 19.29 -4.39
N PHE A 104 -2.32 19.89 -3.84
CA PHE A 104 -2.57 19.84 -2.39
C PHE A 104 -2.66 18.40 -1.88
N SER A 105 -3.37 17.52 -2.59
CA SER A 105 -3.52 16.12 -2.22
C SER A 105 -2.19 15.35 -2.25
N VAL A 106 -1.27 15.70 -3.16
CA VAL A 106 0.10 15.15 -3.17
C VAL A 106 0.87 15.61 -1.93
N VAL A 107 0.77 16.89 -1.56
CA VAL A 107 1.38 17.42 -0.32
C VAL A 107 0.82 16.71 0.92
N ALA A 108 -0.51 16.58 1.01
CA ALA A 108 -1.16 15.85 2.09
C ALA A 108 -0.68 14.38 2.17
N THR A 109 -0.50 13.73 1.02
CA THR A 109 0.06 12.37 0.94
C THR A 109 1.46 12.33 1.54
N TYR A 110 2.35 13.26 1.18
CA TYR A 110 3.70 13.31 1.77
C TYR A 110 3.67 13.56 3.28
N VAL A 111 2.81 14.45 3.78
CA VAL A 111 2.68 14.72 5.21
C VAL A 111 2.20 13.46 5.94
N ILE A 112 1.16 12.79 5.43
CA ILE A 112 0.58 11.59 6.05
C ILE A 112 1.53 10.38 6.00
N GLU A 113 2.32 10.25 4.94
CA GLU A 113 3.23 9.12 4.76
C GLU A 113 4.63 9.34 5.35
N ILE A 114 5.12 10.57 5.48
CA ILE A 114 6.51 10.85 5.93
C ILE A 114 6.52 11.48 7.33
N ALA A 115 5.76 12.54 7.55
CA ALA A 115 5.82 13.31 8.81
C ALA A 115 4.98 12.66 9.91
N ILE A 116 3.73 12.29 9.61
CA ILE A 116 2.79 11.71 10.60
C ILE A 116 3.28 10.40 11.22
N PRO A 117 3.98 9.48 10.50
CA PRO A 117 4.47 8.24 11.11
C PRO A 117 5.45 8.44 12.27
N LEU A 118 6.16 9.58 12.32
CA LEU A 118 7.03 9.92 13.45
C LEU A 118 6.23 10.06 14.76
N LEU A 119 4.97 10.48 14.66
CA LEU A 119 4.08 10.65 15.81
C LEU A 119 3.59 9.32 16.39
N PHE A 120 3.76 8.20 15.68
CA PHE A 120 3.31 6.89 16.15
C PHE A 120 3.99 6.49 17.48
N PHE A 121 5.24 6.90 17.67
CA PHE A 121 6.04 6.61 18.86
C PHE A 121 5.99 7.70 19.92
N MET A 122 5.24 8.79 19.70
CA MET A 122 5.10 9.86 20.69
C MET A 122 4.29 9.38 21.90
N PRO A 123 4.72 9.74 23.13
CA PRO A 123 4.00 9.35 24.34
C PRO A 123 2.67 10.10 24.52
N ILE A 124 2.42 11.15 23.73
CA ILE A 124 1.18 11.92 23.77
C ILE A 124 0.06 11.19 23.04
N ARG A 125 -0.93 10.72 23.81
CA ARG A 125 -2.10 9.99 23.31
C ARG A 125 -2.82 10.69 22.15
N ARG A 126 -3.06 11.99 22.26
CA ARG A 126 -3.84 12.76 21.27
C ARG A 126 -3.18 12.78 19.90
N LEU A 127 -1.85 12.88 19.86
CA LEU A 127 -1.07 12.80 18.62
C LEU A 127 -1.20 11.42 17.97
N ARG A 128 -1.18 10.33 18.74
CA ARG A 128 -1.38 8.97 18.19
C ARG A 128 -2.79 8.76 17.63
N ILE A 129 -3.81 9.31 18.29
CA ILE A 129 -5.21 9.26 17.80
C ILE A 129 -5.37 10.09 16.52
N PHE A 130 -4.77 11.28 16.47
CA PHE A 130 -4.72 12.09 15.26
C PHE A 130 -4.07 11.33 14.11
N SER A 131 -2.90 10.75 14.36
CA SER A 131 -2.20 9.88 13.41
C SER A 131 -3.09 8.74 12.91
N PHE A 132 -3.80 8.04 13.80
CA PHE A 132 -4.75 6.99 13.42
C PHE A 132 -5.79 7.48 12.41
N TYR A 133 -6.45 8.60 12.68
CA TYR A 133 -7.48 9.12 11.79
C TYR A 133 -6.91 9.59 10.44
N CYS A 134 -5.72 10.19 10.43
CA CYS A 134 -5.05 10.54 9.18
C CYS A 134 -4.71 9.31 8.34
N GLN A 135 -4.20 8.24 8.97
CA GLN A 135 -3.92 6.98 8.28
C GLN A 135 -5.21 6.36 7.73
N VAL A 136 -6.25 6.24 8.56
CA VAL A 136 -7.54 5.66 8.15
C VAL A 136 -8.18 6.48 7.02
N LEU A 137 -8.17 7.81 7.11
CA LEU A 137 -8.69 8.68 6.06
C LEU A 137 -7.97 8.44 4.73
N LEU A 138 -6.63 8.41 4.73
CA LEU A 138 -5.85 8.13 3.53
C LEU A 138 -6.20 6.75 2.95
N GLN A 139 -6.27 5.71 3.79
CA GLN A 139 -6.60 4.37 3.32
C GLN A 139 -8.03 4.27 2.74
N ILE A 140 -9.01 4.94 3.36
CA ILE A 140 -10.39 4.99 2.85
C ILE A 140 -10.44 5.69 1.50
N LEU A 141 -9.77 6.84 1.34
CA LEU A 141 -9.72 7.56 0.06
C LEU A 141 -9.08 6.71 -1.05
N ILE A 142 -8.04 5.95 -0.71
CA ILE A 142 -7.41 5.02 -1.67
C ILE A 142 -8.37 3.89 -2.05
N ILE A 143 -9.08 3.27 -1.08
CA ILE A 143 -10.08 2.22 -1.35
C ILE A 143 -11.21 2.75 -2.23
N LEU A 144 -11.67 3.97 -1.93
CA LEU A 144 -12.75 4.59 -2.69
C LEU A 144 -12.36 4.85 -4.13
N THR A 145 -11.08 5.17 -4.41
CA THR A 145 -10.63 5.56 -5.76
C THR A 145 -10.05 4.40 -6.56
N GLY A 146 -9.38 3.43 -5.95
CA GLY A 146 -8.81 2.29 -6.64
C GLY A 146 -8.88 0.99 -5.86
N ASN A 147 -8.91 -0.14 -6.56
CA ASN A 147 -8.84 -1.44 -5.93
C ASN A 147 -7.39 -1.89 -5.73
N TYR A 148 -7.04 -2.11 -4.47
CA TYR A 148 -5.74 -2.58 -4.01
C TYR A 148 -5.86 -3.87 -3.18
N ASN A 149 -6.91 -4.65 -3.41
CA ASN A 149 -7.22 -5.87 -2.66
C ASN A 149 -7.35 -5.54 -1.15
N PHE A 150 -6.90 -6.43 -0.26
CA PHE A 150 -6.91 -6.27 1.19
C PHE A 150 -5.82 -5.34 1.73
N PHE A 151 -4.96 -4.74 0.89
CA PHE A 151 -3.79 -4.00 1.37
C PHE A 151 -4.15 -2.80 2.26
N ASN A 152 -5.09 -1.98 1.80
CA ASN A 152 -5.52 -0.80 2.54
C ASN A 152 -6.32 -1.21 3.79
N ALA A 153 -7.15 -2.25 3.68
CA ALA A 153 -7.87 -2.81 4.83
C ALA A 153 -6.89 -3.36 5.89
N LEU A 154 -5.84 -4.07 5.47
CA LEU A 154 -4.78 -4.54 6.35
C LEU A 154 -4.03 -3.37 6.99
N THR A 155 -3.73 -2.32 6.23
CA THR A 155 -3.11 -1.11 6.79
C THR A 155 -4.01 -0.42 7.82
N ILE A 156 -5.33 -0.37 7.59
CA ILE A 156 -6.30 0.12 8.57
C ILE A 156 -6.25 -0.74 9.84
N VAL A 157 -6.23 -2.08 9.71
CA VAL A 157 -6.10 -3.00 10.85
C VAL A 157 -4.80 -2.75 11.63
N LEU A 158 -3.67 -2.56 10.94
CA LEU A 158 -2.39 -2.20 11.55
C LEU A 158 -2.45 -0.84 12.27
N ALA A 159 -3.21 0.13 11.75
CA ALA A 159 -3.42 1.44 12.37
C ALA A 159 -4.07 1.36 13.76
N PHE A 160 -4.87 0.32 14.06
CA PHE A 160 -5.43 0.13 15.40
C PHE A 160 -4.37 -0.01 16.50
N SER A 161 -3.11 -0.35 16.16
CA SER A 161 -1.98 -0.36 17.10
C SER A 161 -1.63 1.03 17.68
N LEU A 162 -2.20 2.10 17.12
CA LEU A 162 -2.07 3.48 17.60
C LEU A 162 -3.12 3.87 18.63
N LEU A 163 -4.19 3.07 18.77
CA LEU A 163 -5.29 3.33 19.68
C LEU A 163 -5.06 2.66 21.04
N ASP A 164 -5.52 3.35 22.09
CA ASP A 164 -5.53 2.82 23.45
C ASP A 164 -6.87 2.14 23.75
N GLU A 165 -6.89 1.22 24.73
CA GLU A 165 -8.10 0.48 25.14
C GLU A 165 -9.28 1.41 25.50
N GLU A 166 -9.00 2.55 26.13
CA GLU A 166 -10.04 3.51 26.50
C GLU A 166 -10.73 4.17 25.30
N HIS A 167 -10.04 4.25 24.15
CA HIS A 167 -10.63 4.82 22.93
C HIS A 167 -11.48 3.78 22.21
N VAL A 168 -10.96 2.54 22.11
CA VAL A 168 -11.68 1.42 21.50
C VAL A 168 -12.92 1.03 22.32
N GLY A 169 -12.82 1.07 23.65
CA GLY A 169 -13.92 0.78 24.57
C GLY A 169 -15.09 1.76 24.51
N ARG A 170 -14.94 2.91 23.83
CA ARG A 170 -16.01 3.89 23.59
C ARG A 170 -16.83 3.59 22.32
N TRP A 171 -16.39 2.66 21.45
CA TRP A 171 -17.07 2.36 20.19
C TRP A 171 -18.28 1.42 20.28
N PRO A 172 -18.32 0.39 21.13
CA PRO A 172 -19.57 -0.30 21.44
C PRO A 172 -20.22 0.37 22.64
N GLY A 173 -21.55 0.52 22.65
CA GLY A 173 -22.36 1.22 23.66
C GLY A 173 -22.31 0.68 25.10
N ARG A 174 -21.18 0.15 25.57
CA ARG A 174 -20.85 -0.02 26.97
C ARG A 174 -20.78 1.37 27.59
N GLY A 175 -21.84 1.67 28.33
CA GLY A 175 -22.06 2.94 28.99
C GLY A 175 -20.81 3.46 29.70
N LYS A 176 -20.67 4.79 29.63
CA LYS A 176 -19.70 5.58 30.38
C LYS A 176 -19.43 4.91 31.74
N ARG A 177 -18.23 4.38 31.97
CA ARG A 177 -17.69 4.49 33.33
C ARG A 177 -17.61 5.99 33.56
N LYS A 178 -18.54 6.52 34.37
CA LYS A 178 -18.50 7.90 34.85
C LYS A 178 -17.12 8.07 35.47
N HIS A 179 -16.18 8.64 34.73
CA HIS A 179 -15.11 9.36 35.37
C HIS A 179 -15.84 10.46 36.12
N ALA A 180 -15.81 10.38 37.46
CA ALA A 180 -16.15 11.51 38.29
C ALA A 180 -15.43 12.71 37.69
N SER A 181 -16.18 13.72 37.28
CA SER A 181 -15.67 15.01 36.86
C SER A 181 -14.92 15.59 38.04
N SER A 182 -13.66 15.20 38.15
CA SER A 182 -12.72 15.71 39.12
C SER A 182 -12.41 17.13 38.66
N ALA A 183 -13.13 18.09 39.24
CA ALA A 183 -12.90 19.53 39.10
C ALA A 183 -11.59 19.91 39.82
N TRP A 184 -10.49 19.30 39.40
CA TRP A 184 -9.14 19.59 39.85
C TRP A 184 -8.46 20.39 38.75
N PRO A 185 -7.68 21.42 39.08
CA PRO A 185 -6.94 22.17 38.07
C PRO A 185 -6.05 21.20 37.27
N PRO A 186 -5.89 21.41 35.96
CA PRO A 186 -5.08 20.53 35.14
C PRO A 186 -3.67 20.48 35.75
N THR A 187 -3.20 19.26 36.07
CA THR A 187 -1.82 19.05 36.50
C THR A 187 -0.86 19.70 35.52
N LEU A 188 0.26 20.25 35.99
CA LEU A 188 1.29 20.92 35.16
C LEU A 188 1.70 20.06 33.94
N LEU A 189 1.73 18.75 34.11
CA LEU A 189 2.02 17.74 33.08
C LEU A 189 0.96 17.72 31.95
N SER A 190 -0.31 17.95 32.28
CA SER A 190 -1.39 18.09 31.29
C SER A 190 -1.24 19.37 30.48
N ILE A 191 -0.89 20.49 31.11
CA ILE A 191 -0.67 21.77 30.41
C ILE A 191 0.52 21.63 29.46
N LEU A 192 1.64 21.09 29.94
CA LEU A 192 2.81 20.81 29.10
C LEU A 192 2.48 19.88 27.94
N SER A 193 1.70 18.81 28.16
CA SER A 193 1.27 17.92 27.09
C SER A 193 0.41 18.62 26.05
N THR A 194 -0.49 19.53 26.47
CA THR A 194 -1.31 20.31 25.52
C THR A 194 -0.49 21.33 24.74
N LEU A 195 0.50 21.97 25.38
CA LEU A 195 1.40 22.88 24.69
C LEU A 195 2.27 22.14 23.67
N LEU A 196 2.79 20.97 24.04
CA LEU A 196 3.59 20.13 23.13
C LEU A 196 2.76 19.59 21.96
N GLU A 197 1.49 19.24 22.20
CA GLU A 197 0.53 18.89 21.15
C GLU A 197 0.34 20.05 20.16
N LEU A 198 -0.01 21.24 20.66
CA LEU A 198 -0.21 22.44 19.82
C LEU A 198 1.06 22.83 19.07
N ALA A 199 2.21 22.77 19.74
CA ALA A 199 3.51 23.01 19.12
C ALA A 199 3.79 22.00 18.00
N THR A 200 3.46 20.73 18.19
CA THR A 200 3.62 19.70 17.15
C THR A 200 2.75 19.99 15.93
N TYR A 201 1.49 20.37 16.13
CA TYR A 201 0.60 20.75 15.02
C TYR A 201 1.08 22.02 14.31
N ALA A 202 1.52 23.03 15.06
CA ALA A 202 2.08 24.25 14.50
C ALA A 202 3.35 23.98 13.69
N LEU A 203 4.25 23.12 14.20
CA LEU A 203 5.47 22.71 13.48
C LEU A 203 5.14 21.92 12.21
N LEU A 204 4.21 20.97 12.26
CA LEU A 204 3.78 20.22 11.08
C LEU A 204 3.22 21.15 10.01
N LEU A 205 2.38 22.11 10.40
CA LEU A 205 1.81 23.08 9.48
C LEU A 205 2.89 24.01 8.91
N TYR A 206 3.73 24.58 9.77
CA TYR A 206 4.82 25.48 9.39
C TYR A 206 5.78 24.82 8.39
N TRP A 207 6.26 23.61 8.68
CA TRP A 207 7.17 22.88 7.80
C TRP A 207 6.48 22.43 6.51
N SER A 208 5.19 22.11 6.54
CA SER A 208 4.44 21.81 5.32
C SER A 208 4.32 23.03 4.41
N ILE A 209 4.05 24.21 4.98
CA ILE A 209 4.02 25.47 4.23
C ILE A 209 5.40 25.81 3.69
N HIS A 210 6.45 25.66 4.49
CA HIS A 210 7.83 25.99 4.12
C HIS A 210 8.38 25.07 3.02
N TYR A 211 8.30 23.74 3.18
CA TYR A 211 8.89 22.79 2.23
C TYR A 211 8.08 22.61 0.94
N PHE A 212 6.79 22.96 0.94
CA PHE A 212 5.93 22.86 -0.24
C PHE A 212 5.44 24.22 -0.78
N SER A 213 6.03 25.33 -0.30
CA SER A 213 5.73 26.71 -0.71
C SER A 213 4.23 26.91 -0.93
N LEU A 214 3.43 26.65 0.11
CA LEU A 214 1.98 26.74 0.04
C LEU A 214 1.57 28.22 0.09
N GLU A 215 1.25 28.78 -1.07
CA GLU A 215 0.86 30.17 -1.22
C GLU A 215 -0.58 30.26 -1.74
N ILE A 216 -1.37 31.17 -1.15
CA ILE A 216 -2.72 31.46 -1.62
C ILE A 216 -2.61 32.63 -2.59
N ASP A 217 -2.80 32.35 -3.88
CA ASP A 217 -3.00 33.39 -4.88
C ASP A 217 -4.40 33.96 -4.69
N TRP A 218 -4.49 35.11 -4.02
CA TRP A 218 -5.76 35.78 -3.71
C TRP A 218 -6.48 36.30 -4.95
N GLU A 219 -5.76 36.57 -6.05
CA GLU A 219 -6.38 37.04 -7.31
C GLU A 219 -7.11 35.90 -7.99
N LYS A 220 -6.48 34.72 -8.06
CA LYS A 220 -7.08 33.53 -8.69
C LYS A 220 -7.91 32.69 -7.73
N LYS A 221 -7.83 32.95 -6.42
CA LYS A 221 -8.35 32.10 -5.33
C LYS A 221 -7.85 30.65 -5.44
N LEU A 222 -6.60 30.48 -5.87
CA LEU A 222 -5.97 29.16 -6.08
C LEU A 222 -4.84 28.95 -5.07
N LEU A 223 -4.68 27.70 -4.63
CA LEU A 223 -3.54 27.29 -3.84
C LEU A 223 -2.39 26.90 -4.77
N GLU A 224 -1.34 27.72 -4.81
CA GLU A 224 -0.09 27.35 -5.46
C GLU A 224 0.77 26.51 -4.50
N SER A 225 1.43 25.49 -5.05
CA SER A 225 2.31 24.61 -4.31
C SER A 225 3.44 24.12 -5.20
N LYS A 226 4.65 24.14 -4.65
CA LYS A 226 5.91 23.76 -5.32
C LYS A 226 6.86 23.18 -4.28
N VAL A 227 7.64 22.16 -4.66
CA VAL A 227 8.66 21.63 -3.76
C VAL A 227 9.78 22.66 -3.60
N ALA A 228 10.02 23.09 -2.36
CA ALA A 228 10.96 24.16 -2.00
C ALA A 228 12.36 23.65 -1.61
N PHE A 229 12.62 22.35 -1.79
CA PHE A 229 13.89 21.72 -1.49
C PHE A 229 14.41 20.94 -2.69
N THR A 230 15.72 20.70 -2.73
CA THR A 230 16.39 19.96 -3.79
C THR A 230 16.48 18.46 -3.48
N TYR A 231 16.71 17.65 -4.51
CA TYR A 231 16.98 16.23 -4.34
C TYR A 231 18.20 15.96 -3.43
N HIS A 232 19.22 16.82 -3.51
CA HIS A 232 20.43 16.68 -2.72
C HIS A 232 20.14 16.90 -1.23
N GLU A 233 19.45 17.99 -0.90
CA GLU A 233 19.03 18.31 0.48
C GLU A 233 18.15 17.20 1.04
N PHE A 234 17.19 16.69 0.26
CA PHE A 234 16.35 15.58 0.66
C PHE A 234 17.16 14.30 0.95
N THR A 235 18.14 13.97 0.11
CA THR A 235 18.98 12.77 0.30
C THR A 235 19.88 12.93 1.52
N GLN A 236 20.44 14.12 1.75
CA GLN A 236 21.22 14.41 2.96
C GLN A 236 20.36 14.32 4.22
N TRP A 237 19.15 14.89 4.19
CA TRP A 237 18.18 14.76 5.28
C TRP A 237 17.85 13.29 5.56
N LEU A 238 17.59 12.51 4.51
CA LEU A 238 17.25 11.09 4.64
C LEU A 238 18.38 10.29 5.28
N ARG A 239 19.64 10.53 4.86
CA ARG A 239 20.83 9.95 5.49
C ARG A 239 20.96 10.35 6.96
N ALA A 240 20.71 11.63 7.26
CA ALA A 240 20.80 12.14 8.62
C ALA A 240 19.72 11.55 9.54
N VAL A 241 18.52 11.27 9.03
CA VAL A 241 17.36 10.85 9.82
C VAL A 241 17.20 9.34 9.94
N THR A 242 17.68 8.54 8.97
CA THR A 242 17.44 7.08 8.94
C THR A 242 17.91 6.36 10.21
N LEU A 243 19.15 6.57 10.66
CA LEU A 243 19.67 5.95 11.90
C LEU A 243 19.04 6.52 13.17
N PRO A 244 18.82 7.84 13.32
CA PRO A 244 18.02 8.38 14.42
C PRO A 244 16.60 7.79 14.52
N LEU A 245 15.94 7.47 13.41
CA LEU A 245 14.64 6.78 13.43
C LEU A 245 14.74 5.36 13.99
N VAL A 246 15.81 4.64 13.65
CA VAL A 246 16.12 3.35 14.28
C VAL A 246 16.33 3.53 15.78
N GLY A 247 17.07 4.57 16.18
CA GLY A 247 17.27 4.93 17.59
C GLY A 247 15.97 5.26 18.32
N LEU A 248 15.07 6.03 17.70
CA LEU A 248 13.75 6.34 18.23
C LEU A 248 12.89 5.08 18.39
N GLY A 249 12.93 4.17 17.41
CA GLY A 249 12.31 2.85 17.51
C GLY A 249 12.88 2.05 18.69
N PHE A 250 14.21 1.99 18.82
CA PHE A 250 14.88 1.30 19.92
C PHE A 250 14.53 1.86 21.30
N LEU A 251 14.53 3.19 21.46
CA LEU A 251 14.14 3.85 22.72
C LEU A 251 12.67 3.60 23.06
N SER A 252 11.78 3.68 22.07
CA SER A 252 10.36 3.39 22.23
C SER A 252 10.12 1.93 22.63
N LEU A 253 10.79 0.98 21.99
CA LEU A 253 10.71 -0.44 22.32
C LEU A 253 11.26 -0.71 23.73
N SER A 254 12.41 -0.12 24.07
CA SER A 254 13.02 -0.27 25.39
C SER A 254 12.07 0.21 26.49
N TRP A 255 11.39 1.34 26.27
CA TRP A 255 10.39 1.85 27.19
C TRP A 255 9.21 0.87 27.38
N GLU A 256 8.69 0.27 26.31
CA GLU A 256 7.62 -0.73 26.39
C GLU A 256 8.07 -2.00 27.12
N ILE A 257 9.29 -2.48 26.86
CA ILE A 257 9.87 -3.65 27.54
C ILE A 257 10.02 -3.40 29.04
N LEU A 258 10.57 -2.25 29.43
CA LEU A 258 10.75 -1.87 30.84
C LEU A 258 9.41 -1.65 31.55
N SER A 259 8.45 -1.02 30.88
CA SER A 259 7.09 -0.82 31.40
C SER A 259 6.37 -2.16 31.61
N ALA A 260 6.51 -3.09 30.66
CA ALA A 260 5.96 -4.44 30.77
C ALA A 260 6.63 -5.26 31.89
N MET A 261 7.95 -5.11 32.05
CA MET A 261 8.72 -5.73 33.14
C MET A 261 8.23 -5.24 34.50
N TYR A 262 8.03 -3.92 34.65
CA TYR A 262 7.48 -3.32 35.86
C TYR A 262 6.09 -3.88 36.18
N ARG A 263 5.19 -3.96 35.18
CA ARG A 263 3.85 -4.55 35.35
C ARG A 263 3.91 -6.02 35.79
N CYS A 264 4.85 -6.80 35.26
CA CYS A 264 5.07 -8.19 35.70
C CYS A 264 5.51 -8.24 37.17
N ALA A 265 6.38 -7.33 37.60
CA ALA A 265 6.88 -7.26 38.96
C ALA A 265 5.79 -6.93 40.00
N CYS A 266 4.76 -6.19 39.59
CA CYS A 266 3.60 -5.80 40.41
C CYS A 266 2.53 -6.90 40.59
N ILE A 267 2.66 -8.05 39.93
CA ILE A 267 1.69 -9.15 40.07
C ILE A 267 1.79 -9.79 41.46
N ARG A 268 0.64 -10.06 42.08
CA ARG A 268 0.56 -10.75 43.38
C ARG A 268 0.74 -12.26 43.20
N GLY A 269 1.57 -12.86 44.07
CA GLY A 269 1.83 -14.30 44.11
C GLY A 269 3.09 -14.72 43.34
N CYS A 270 3.94 -15.53 43.97
CA CYS A 270 5.25 -15.92 43.44
C CYS A 270 5.14 -16.69 42.10
N PHE A 271 4.25 -17.69 42.03
CA PHE A 271 4.06 -18.49 40.82
C PHE A 271 3.60 -17.66 39.62
N TRP A 272 2.59 -16.79 39.81
CA TRP A 272 2.07 -15.93 38.75
C TRP A 272 3.07 -14.86 38.31
N LYS A 273 3.87 -14.35 39.24
CA LYS A 273 4.98 -13.44 38.95
C LYS A 273 6.03 -14.15 38.09
N LEU A 274 6.50 -15.34 38.49
CA LEU A 274 7.48 -16.13 37.74
C LEU A 274 6.97 -16.47 36.33
N TRP A 275 5.73 -16.91 36.21
CA TRP A 275 5.10 -17.23 34.94
C TRP A 275 4.97 -16.00 34.02
N ALA A 276 4.54 -14.86 34.55
CA ALA A 276 4.45 -13.62 33.80
C ALA A 276 5.82 -13.12 33.35
N THR A 277 6.85 -13.22 34.20
CA THR A 277 8.23 -12.87 33.82
C THR A 277 8.79 -13.79 32.75
N LEU A 278 8.50 -15.09 32.79
CA LEU A 278 8.92 -16.03 31.75
C LEU A 278 8.27 -15.69 30.40
N GLN A 279 6.96 -15.43 30.40
CA GLN A 279 6.24 -15.01 29.19
C GLN A 279 6.80 -13.69 28.65
N TRP A 280 6.99 -12.70 29.53
CA TRP A 280 7.60 -11.42 29.15
C TRP A 280 8.99 -11.61 28.53
N ALA A 281 9.86 -12.43 29.11
CA ALA A 281 11.19 -12.67 28.58
C ALA A 281 11.14 -13.28 27.17
N VAL A 282 10.32 -14.32 26.95
CA VAL A 282 10.16 -14.94 25.63
C VAL A 282 9.66 -13.94 24.58
N PHE A 283 8.60 -13.21 24.87
CA PHE A 283 8.03 -12.25 23.93
C PHE A 283 8.93 -11.03 23.72
N ALA A 284 9.62 -10.54 24.76
CA ALA A 284 10.59 -9.45 24.62
C ALA A 284 11.77 -9.88 23.74
N THR A 285 12.32 -11.08 23.93
CA THR A 285 13.39 -11.62 23.08
C THR A 285 12.93 -11.79 21.64
N ALA A 286 11.72 -12.34 21.41
CA ALA A 286 11.15 -12.47 20.07
C ALA A 286 10.96 -11.08 19.41
N THR A 287 10.45 -10.10 20.15
CA THR A 287 10.27 -8.73 19.68
C THR A 287 11.59 -8.04 19.34
N VAL A 288 12.62 -8.17 20.18
CA VAL A 288 13.95 -7.62 19.90
C VAL A 288 14.56 -8.28 18.66
N GLY A 289 14.42 -9.60 18.52
CA GLY A 289 14.85 -10.34 17.34
C GLY A 289 14.16 -9.83 16.06
N MET A 290 12.82 -9.75 16.08
CA MET A 290 12.01 -9.22 14.96
C MET A 290 12.36 -7.78 14.60
N PHE A 291 12.54 -6.91 15.61
CA PHE A 291 12.96 -5.54 15.40
C PHE A 291 14.33 -5.51 14.71
N ALA A 292 15.32 -6.26 15.22
CA ALA A 292 16.68 -6.30 14.66
C ALA A 292 16.68 -6.74 13.20
N ILE A 293 16.07 -7.87 12.85
CA ILE A 293 16.03 -8.35 11.46
C ILE A 293 15.28 -7.38 10.54
N SER A 294 14.33 -6.61 11.07
CA SER A 294 13.58 -5.63 10.29
C SER A 294 14.34 -4.34 9.95
N LEU A 295 15.47 -4.09 10.61
CA LEU A 295 16.32 -2.93 10.33
C LEU A 295 16.96 -3.00 8.94
N VAL A 296 17.27 -4.21 8.45
CA VAL A 296 17.87 -4.40 7.13
C VAL A 296 16.94 -3.91 6.01
N PRO A 297 15.71 -4.42 5.86
CA PRO A 297 14.80 -3.95 4.80
C PRO A 297 14.33 -2.51 5.01
N PHE A 298 14.28 -2.01 6.25
CA PHE A 298 13.98 -0.59 6.52
C PHE A 298 15.08 0.34 6.00
N THR A 299 16.34 -0.02 6.22
CA THR A 299 17.49 0.80 5.81
C THR A 299 17.81 0.70 4.33
N TYR A 300 17.18 -0.17 3.54
CA TYR A 300 17.31 -0.16 2.06
C TYR A 300 16.87 1.15 1.40
N ILE A 301 16.14 1.99 2.14
CA ILE A 301 15.79 3.35 1.73
C ILE A 301 17.06 4.22 1.55
N ASP A 302 18.12 3.96 2.33
CA ASP A 302 19.43 4.59 2.25
C ASP A 302 20.57 3.56 2.38
N TYR A 303 21.21 3.23 1.26
CA TYR A 303 22.25 2.19 1.20
C TYR A 303 23.44 2.47 2.13
N GLU A 304 23.77 3.73 2.39
CA GLU A 304 24.88 4.10 3.28
C GLU A 304 24.57 3.71 4.74
N SER A 305 23.34 4.00 5.19
CA SER A 305 22.86 3.59 6.52
C SER A 305 22.75 2.08 6.66
N ASN A 306 22.36 1.37 5.59
CA ASN A 306 22.30 -0.09 5.59
C ASN A 306 23.68 -0.74 5.81
N GLY A 307 24.73 -0.17 5.21
CA GLY A 307 26.12 -0.63 5.39
C GLY A 307 26.68 -0.39 6.80
N LYS A 308 26.10 0.55 7.57
CA LYS A 308 26.50 0.86 8.95
C LYS A 308 25.89 -0.09 9.99
N LEU A 309 24.92 -0.94 9.61
CA LEU A 309 24.33 -1.93 10.51
C LEU A 309 25.35 -3.00 10.90
N TRP A 310 25.23 -3.52 12.12
CA TRP A 310 26.10 -4.60 12.61
C TRP A 310 26.00 -5.85 11.70
N PRO A 311 27.13 -6.44 11.27
CA PRO A 311 27.11 -7.59 10.35
C PRO A 311 26.28 -8.79 10.83
N GLY A 312 26.17 -8.99 12.15
CA GLY A 312 25.31 -10.04 12.73
C GLY A 312 23.83 -9.87 12.35
N ILE A 313 23.34 -8.63 12.24
CA ILE A 313 21.95 -8.33 11.83
C ILE A 313 21.72 -8.75 10.38
N HIS A 314 22.69 -8.50 9.50
CA HIS A 314 22.63 -8.95 8.10
C HIS A 314 22.60 -10.47 7.99
N GLN A 315 23.43 -11.17 8.77
CA GLN A 315 23.43 -12.64 8.80
C GLN A 315 22.09 -13.21 9.28
N MET A 316 21.52 -12.62 10.35
CA MET A 316 20.20 -13.02 10.86
C MET A 316 19.10 -12.78 9.82
N PHE A 317 19.12 -11.64 9.12
CA PHE A 317 18.16 -11.34 8.05
C PHE A 317 18.28 -12.33 6.89
N SER A 318 19.50 -12.59 6.40
CA SER A 318 19.75 -13.54 5.31
C SER A 318 19.26 -14.96 5.64
N ALA A 319 19.33 -15.38 6.90
CA ALA A 319 18.82 -16.68 7.35
C ALA A 319 17.28 -16.79 7.26
N VAL A 320 16.56 -15.67 7.37
CA VAL A 320 15.08 -15.63 7.39
C VAL A 320 14.45 -15.05 6.13
N GLU A 321 15.25 -14.51 5.21
CA GLU A 321 14.79 -13.85 3.97
C GLU A 321 13.85 -14.77 3.15
N ARG A 322 14.16 -16.07 3.08
CA ARG A 322 13.35 -17.06 2.36
C ARG A 322 11.91 -17.17 2.88
N PHE A 323 11.69 -16.88 4.16
CA PHE A 323 10.38 -16.96 4.80
C PHE A 323 9.57 -15.65 4.68
N GLN A 324 10.17 -14.58 4.15
CA GLN A 324 9.52 -13.26 3.98
C GLN A 324 8.89 -12.72 5.28
N VAL A 325 9.53 -13.03 6.42
CA VAL A 325 9.07 -12.61 7.75
C VAL A 325 9.20 -11.10 7.95
N VAL A 326 10.16 -10.47 7.26
CA VAL A 326 10.25 -9.01 7.17
C VAL A 326 10.58 -8.58 5.75
N ASN A 327 9.91 -7.53 5.29
CA ASN A 327 9.98 -7.06 3.91
C ASN A 327 10.31 -5.56 3.82
N SER A 328 10.75 -5.14 2.63
CA SER A 328 10.88 -3.74 2.25
C SER A 328 9.59 -3.27 1.57
N TYR A 329 9.27 -1.98 1.76
CA TYR A 329 8.03 -1.39 1.26
C TYR A 329 8.33 -0.22 0.33
N GLY A 330 7.62 -0.15 -0.78
CA GLY A 330 7.83 0.92 -1.76
C GLY A 330 6.74 0.96 -2.82
N LEU A 331 5.59 1.52 -2.46
CA LEU A 331 4.44 1.61 -3.37
C LEU A 331 4.49 2.85 -4.25
N PHE A 332 4.15 2.67 -5.54
CA PHE A 332 4.03 3.75 -6.51
C PHE A 332 5.25 4.65 -6.61
N ARG A 333 6.44 4.04 -6.60
CA ARG A 333 7.72 4.75 -6.65
C ARG A 333 7.77 5.76 -7.81
N ARG A 334 7.33 5.34 -8.99
CA ARG A 334 7.17 6.21 -10.18
C ARG A 334 5.73 6.12 -10.67
N MET A 335 5.18 7.24 -11.11
CA MET A 335 3.89 7.21 -11.80
C MET A 335 4.05 6.52 -13.15
N THR A 336 3.19 5.54 -13.38
CA THR A 336 3.07 4.83 -14.65
C THR A 336 2.01 5.50 -15.51
N GLY A 337 2.08 5.32 -16.84
CA GLY A 337 1.07 5.84 -17.77
C GLY A 337 1.03 7.37 -17.90
N VAL A 338 2.15 8.07 -17.65
CA VAL A 338 2.23 9.51 -17.95
C VAL A 338 2.01 9.71 -19.44
N GLY A 339 0.98 10.47 -19.80
CA GLY A 339 0.55 10.62 -21.20
C GLY A 339 -0.28 9.46 -21.73
N GLY A 340 -1.01 8.77 -20.85
CA GLY A 340 -2.00 7.74 -21.19
C GLY A 340 -1.69 6.39 -20.55
N ARG A 341 -2.71 5.78 -19.95
CA ARG A 341 -2.65 4.45 -19.35
C ARG A 341 -2.47 3.39 -20.46
N PRO A 342 -1.35 2.66 -20.50
CA PRO A 342 -1.20 1.59 -21.48
C PRO A 342 -2.10 0.41 -21.11
N GLU A 343 -2.79 -0.15 -22.10
CA GLU A 343 -3.68 -1.29 -21.95
C GLU A 343 -3.52 -2.24 -23.13
N VAL A 344 -3.32 -3.52 -22.81
CA VAL A 344 -3.30 -4.60 -23.80
C VAL A 344 -4.74 -5.06 -24.03
N VAL A 345 -5.16 -5.01 -25.30
CA VAL A 345 -6.45 -5.48 -25.78
C VAL A 345 -6.22 -6.76 -26.59
N LEU A 346 -6.87 -7.85 -26.17
CA LEU A 346 -6.78 -9.12 -26.86
C LEU A 346 -7.90 -9.22 -27.88
N GLU A 347 -7.58 -9.68 -29.09
CA GLU A 347 -8.53 -9.81 -30.18
C GLU A 347 -8.46 -11.22 -30.77
N GLY A 348 -9.62 -11.81 -31.03
CA GLY A 348 -9.75 -13.10 -31.70
C GLY A 348 -10.37 -12.98 -33.07
N SER A 349 -10.06 -13.96 -33.93
CA SER A 349 -10.58 -14.04 -35.29
C SER A 349 -10.68 -15.49 -35.76
N TYR A 350 -11.64 -15.76 -36.63
CA TYR A 350 -11.76 -17.04 -37.35
C TYR A 350 -11.11 -16.97 -38.75
N ASP A 351 -10.97 -15.78 -39.35
CA ASP A 351 -10.64 -15.57 -40.78
C ASP A 351 -9.43 -14.63 -41.02
N LYS A 352 -8.83 -14.08 -39.96
CA LYS A 352 -7.81 -13.01 -39.96
C LYS A 352 -8.26 -11.64 -40.48
N GLN A 353 -9.50 -11.48 -40.91
CA GLN A 353 -10.05 -10.23 -41.44
C GLN A 353 -10.93 -9.53 -40.41
N SER A 354 -11.87 -10.26 -39.83
CA SER A 354 -12.76 -9.78 -38.78
C SER A 354 -12.15 -10.08 -37.41
N TRP A 355 -11.94 -9.03 -36.61
CA TRP A 355 -11.34 -9.12 -35.29
C TRP A 355 -12.35 -8.69 -34.23
N THR A 356 -12.53 -9.52 -33.21
CA THR A 356 -13.43 -9.25 -32.09
C THR A 356 -12.62 -9.14 -30.80
N GLU A 357 -12.81 -8.03 -30.09
CA GLU A 357 -12.15 -7.79 -28.80
C GLU A 357 -12.69 -8.76 -27.74
N ILE A 358 -11.78 -9.32 -26.95
CA ILE A 358 -12.11 -10.14 -25.79
C ILE A 358 -12.15 -9.22 -24.57
N GLU A 359 -13.35 -8.97 -24.06
CA GLU A 359 -13.55 -8.13 -22.87
C GLU A 359 -13.21 -8.90 -21.58
N PHE A 360 -12.38 -8.28 -20.75
CA PHE A 360 -12.02 -8.78 -19.42
C PHE A 360 -13.03 -8.30 -18.37
N MET A 361 -13.21 -9.06 -17.29
CA MET A 361 -14.19 -8.75 -16.25
C MET A 361 -14.00 -7.39 -15.56
N TYR A 362 -12.76 -6.98 -15.27
CA TYR A 362 -12.54 -5.89 -14.30
C TYR A 362 -11.60 -4.79 -14.79
N LYS A 363 -10.58 -5.11 -15.59
CA LYS A 363 -9.73 -4.08 -16.19
C LYS A 363 -10.51 -3.22 -17.19
N PRO A 364 -10.08 -1.97 -17.42
CA PRO A 364 -10.65 -1.14 -18.49
C PRO A 364 -10.56 -1.83 -19.86
N GLY A 365 -11.63 -1.70 -20.64
CA GLY A 365 -11.73 -2.21 -22.01
C GLY A 365 -12.80 -1.43 -22.77
N ASN A 366 -14.06 -1.74 -22.50
CA ASN A 366 -15.19 -1.04 -23.11
C ASN A 366 -15.23 0.45 -22.72
N LEU A 367 -15.33 1.34 -23.71
CA LEU A 367 -15.25 2.78 -23.53
C LEU A 367 -16.45 3.39 -22.79
N SER A 368 -17.60 2.73 -22.86
CA SER A 368 -18.87 3.19 -22.29
C SER A 368 -19.15 2.57 -20.92
N THR A 369 -18.31 1.64 -20.47
CA THR A 369 -18.52 0.94 -19.20
C THR A 369 -17.79 1.66 -18.07
N ALA A 370 -18.52 1.88 -16.98
CA ALA A 370 -17.95 2.44 -15.76
C ALA A 370 -16.91 1.48 -15.17
N PRO A 371 -15.80 1.97 -14.58
CA PRO A 371 -14.85 1.10 -13.90
C PRO A 371 -15.52 0.28 -12.78
N ALA A 372 -15.07 -0.96 -12.57
CA ALA A 372 -15.72 -1.87 -11.62
C ALA A 372 -15.33 -1.58 -10.16
N VAL A 373 -16.25 -1.80 -9.23
CA VAL A 373 -15.98 -1.81 -7.78
C VAL A 373 -15.86 -3.26 -7.33
N VAL A 374 -14.62 -3.71 -7.11
CA VAL A 374 -14.33 -5.13 -6.85
C VAL A 374 -13.58 -5.38 -5.55
N ALA A 375 -13.23 -4.33 -4.81
CA ALA A 375 -12.60 -4.49 -3.50
C ALA A 375 -13.55 -5.27 -2.54
N PRO A 376 -13.06 -6.23 -1.74
CA PRO A 376 -11.66 -6.58 -1.51
C PRO A 376 -11.11 -7.69 -2.43
N HIS A 377 -11.80 -8.10 -3.50
CA HIS A 377 -11.31 -9.14 -4.41
C HIS A 377 -10.06 -8.69 -5.19
N GLN A 378 -9.17 -9.63 -5.51
CA GLN A 378 -7.98 -9.41 -6.33
C GLN A 378 -8.05 -10.15 -7.67
N PRO A 379 -8.44 -9.46 -8.75
CA PRO A 379 -8.33 -10.00 -10.09
C PRO A 379 -6.85 -10.15 -10.52
N ARG A 380 -6.26 -11.32 -10.28
CA ARG A 380 -4.82 -11.54 -10.49
C ARG A 380 -4.44 -11.39 -11.97
N LEU A 381 -5.27 -11.87 -12.90
CA LEU A 381 -5.00 -11.78 -14.33
C LEU A 381 -5.00 -10.31 -14.79
N ASP A 382 -6.01 -9.52 -14.41
CA ASP A 382 -6.11 -8.09 -14.74
C ASP A 382 -4.91 -7.30 -14.22
N TRP A 383 -4.43 -7.61 -13.00
CA TRP A 383 -3.21 -7.04 -12.46
C TRP A 383 -1.96 -7.42 -13.26
N GLN A 384 -1.84 -8.68 -13.67
CA GLN A 384 -0.73 -9.13 -14.52
C GLN A 384 -0.78 -8.48 -15.91
N MET A 385 -1.98 -8.32 -16.49
CA MET A 385 -2.18 -7.62 -17.75
C MET A 385 -1.76 -6.14 -17.66
N TRP A 386 -2.10 -5.46 -16.56
CA TRP A 386 -1.65 -4.09 -16.30
C TRP A 386 -0.12 -3.99 -16.24
N PHE A 387 0.55 -4.93 -15.56
CA PHE A 387 2.02 -4.99 -15.54
C PHE A 387 2.60 -5.31 -16.92
N ALA A 388 1.98 -6.22 -17.67
CA ALA A 388 2.42 -6.60 -19.01
C ALA A 388 2.36 -5.40 -19.97
N ALA A 389 1.34 -4.55 -19.86
CA ALA A 389 1.17 -3.35 -20.68
C ALA A 389 2.27 -2.28 -20.46
N LEU A 390 2.97 -2.32 -19.31
CA LEU A 390 4.05 -1.39 -18.99
C LEU A 390 5.42 -1.79 -19.56
N ALA A 391 5.54 -3.02 -20.08
CA ALA A 391 6.78 -3.58 -20.59
C ALA A 391 6.57 -4.18 -21.99
N HIS A 392 7.67 -4.62 -22.61
CA HIS A 392 7.58 -5.37 -23.87
C HIS A 392 7.03 -6.79 -23.61
N HIS A 393 6.35 -7.41 -24.58
CA HIS A 393 5.73 -8.73 -24.41
C HIS A 393 6.72 -9.81 -23.97
N SER A 394 7.98 -9.74 -24.41
CA SER A 394 9.06 -10.65 -24.01
C SER A 394 9.37 -10.62 -22.51
N SER A 395 8.94 -9.57 -21.79
CA SER A 395 9.09 -9.46 -20.33
C SER A 395 8.02 -10.24 -19.57
N SER A 396 6.98 -10.75 -20.26
CA SER A 396 5.86 -11.49 -19.67
C SER A 396 5.71 -12.88 -20.31
N PRO A 397 6.60 -13.85 -20.01
CA PRO A 397 6.55 -15.20 -20.60
C PRO A 397 5.22 -15.92 -20.43
N TRP A 398 4.54 -15.68 -19.30
CA TRP A 398 3.23 -16.26 -19.01
C TRP A 398 2.16 -15.90 -20.05
N PHE A 399 2.30 -14.76 -20.74
CA PHE A 399 1.35 -14.27 -21.73
C PHE A 399 1.26 -15.20 -22.95
N ALA A 400 2.37 -15.77 -23.40
CA ALA A 400 2.39 -16.73 -24.50
C ALA A 400 1.61 -18.02 -24.15
N SER A 401 1.80 -18.53 -22.92
CA SER A 401 1.05 -19.68 -22.42
C SER A 401 -0.45 -19.36 -22.28
N PHE A 402 -0.78 -18.16 -21.81
CA PHE A 402 -2.16 -17.67 -21.74
C PHE A 402 -2.84 -17.64 -23.11
N VAL A 403 -2.20 -17.04 -24.13
CA VAL A 403 -2.69 -17.02 -25.52
C VAL A 403 -2.85 -18.44 -26.07
N HIS A 404 -1.87 -19.31 -25.84
CA HIS A 404 -1.93 -20.71 -26.29
C HIS A 404 -3.13 -21.47 -25.69
N ARG A 405 -3.39 -21.29 -24.39
CA ARG A 405 -4.51 -21.96 -23.70
C ARG A 405 -5.88 -21.40 -24.13
N LEU A 406 -5.96 -20.13 -24.50
CA LEU A 406 -7.16 -19.54 -25.09
C LEU A 406 -7.44 -20.10 -26.49
N LEU A 407 -6.42 -20.24 -27.35
CA LEU A 407 -6.57 -20.89 -28.65
C LEU A 407 -7.03 -22.36 -28.53
N GLN A 408 -6.63 -23.05 -27.45
CA GLN A 408 -7.11 -24.40 -27.14
C GLN A 408 -8.55 -24.45 -26.63
N GLY A 409 -9.19 -23.30 -26.34
CA GLY A 409 -10.52 -23.26 -25.74
C GLY A 409 -10.58 -23.81 -24.32
N LYS A 410 -9.50 -23.67 -23.53
CA LYS A 410 -9.49 -24.18 -22.15
C LYS A 410 -10.42 -23.35 -21.26
N GLU A 411 -11.52 -23.96 -20.80
CA GLU A 411 -12.54 -23.32 -19.96
C GLU A 411 -11.96 -22.64 -18.71
N ASP A 412 -11.02 -23.30 -18.01
CA ASP A 412 -10.38 -22.74 -16.82
C ASP A 412 -9.69 -21.41 -17.09
N VAL A 413 -9.10 -21.24 -18.28
CA VAL A 413 -8.40 -20.01 -18.68
C VAL A 413 -9.39 -18.97 -19.18
N ILE A 414 -10.43 -19.38 -19.92
CA ILE A 414 -11.51 -18.48 -20.35
C ILE A 414 -12.20 -17.86 -19.12
N ARG A 415 -12.50 -18.66 -18.09
CA ARG A 415 -13.10 -18.19 -16.83
C ARG A 415 -12.23 -17.21 -16.05
N LEU A 416 -10.91 -17.16 -16.28
CA LEU A 416 -10.07 -16.10 -15.72
C LEU A 416 -10.29 -14.74 -16.42
N VAL A 417 -10.72 -14.76 -17.69
CA VAL A 417 -10.99 -13.58 -18.51
C VAL A 417 -12.42 -13.11 -18.34
N GLN A 418 -13.37 -14.02 -18.52
CA GLN A 418 -14.80 -13.76 -18.48
C GLN A 418 -15.56 -14.99 -17.96
N VAL A 419 -16.29 -14.82 -16.86
CA VAL A 419 -17.14 -15.89 -16.27
C VAL A 419 -18.52 -15.92 -16.92
N ASP A 420 -18.98 -14.77 -17.43
CA ASP A 420 -20.26 -14.63 -18.15
C ASP A 420 -20.09 -15.09 -19.61
N GLU A 421 -20.57 -16.30 -19.93
CA GLU A 421 -20.42 -16.92 -21.26
C GLU A 421 -21.05 -16.08 -22.38
N ASP A 422 -22.11 -15.32 -22.09
CA ASP A 422 -22.78 -14.45 -23.06
C ASP A 422 -21.91 -13.25 -23.48
N ARG A 423 -20.96 -12.86 -22.61
CA ARG A 423 -20.00 -11.78 -22.88
C ARG A 423 -18.72 -12.25 -23.53
N TYR A 424 -18.45 -13.56 -23.54
CA TYR A 424 -17.26 -14.10 -24.17
C TYR A 424 -17.55 -14.43 -25.64
N PRO A 425 -16.98 -13.71 -26.64
CA PRO A 425 -17.40 -13.82 -28.04
C PRO A 425 -17.11 -15.19 -28.68
N PHE A 426 -16.24 -15.98 -28.06
CA PHE A 426 -15.74 -17.26 -28.57
C PHE A 426 -16.20 -18.44 -27.69
N SER A 427 -17.37 -18.32 -27.05
CA SER A 427 -17.94 -19.35 -26.16
C SER A 427 -18.35 -20.61 -26.92
N SER A 428 -18.95 -20.46 -28.12
CA SER A 428 -19.38 -21.59 -28.95
C SER A 428 -18.22 -22.35 -29.61
N GLN A 429 -17.17 -21.63 -30.02
CA GLN A 429 -15.97 -22.21 -30.65
C GLN A 429 -14.75 -21.35 -30.32
N PRO A 430 -13.59 -21.94 -29.97
CA PRO A 430 -12.38 -21.16 -29.74
C PRO A 430 -11.90 -20.42 -31.00
N PRO A 431 -11.25 -19.26 -30.86
CA PRO A 431 -10.74 -18.50 -31.99
C PRO A 431 -9.61 -19.28 -32.69
N VAL A 432 -9.54 -19.19 -34.02
CA VAL A 432 -8.46 -19.79 -34.81
C VAL A 432 -7.19 -18.95 -34.70
N TYR A 433 -7.35 -17.62 -34.62
CA TYR A 433 -6.27 -16.65 -34.53
C TYR A 433 -6.47 -15.75 -33.32
N LEU A 434 -5.38 -15.45 -32.62
CA LEU A 434 -5.32 -14.44 -31.57
C LEU A 434 -4.21 -13.45 -31.87
N ARG A 435 -4.45 -12.18 -31.56
CA ARG A 435 -3.43 -11.13 -31.52
C ARG A 435 -3.68 -10.21 -30.34
N ALA A 436 -2.68 -9.42 -29.96
CA ALA A 436 -2.85 -8.41 -28.93
C ALA A 436 -2.36 -7.04 -29.38
N GLN A 437 -3.16 -6.02 -29.12
CA GLN A 437 -2.89 -4.63 -29.48
C GLN A 437 -2.65 -3.79 -28.23
N LEU A 438 -1.71 -2.84 -28.32
CA LEU A 438 -1.45 -1.88 -27.25
C LEU A 438 -2.18 -0.57 -27.54
N TYR A 439 -3.00 -0.15 -26.58
CA TYR A 439 -3.69 1.14 -26.60
C TYR A 439 -3.24 2.00 -25.43
N LYS A 440 -3.44 3.31 -25.55
CA LYS A 440 -3.44 4.24 -24.43
C LYS A 440 -4.87 4.65 -24.12
N TYR A 441 -5.23 4.58 -22.85
CA TYR A 441 -6.52 4.99 -22.32
C TYR A 441 -6.38 6.25 -21.47
N TRP A 442 -7.42 7.07 -21.50
CA TRP A 442 -7.61 8.22 -20.61
C TRP A 442 -9.05 8.28 -20.16
N PHE A 443 -9.29 8.86 -18.99
CA PHE A 443 -10.63 9.26 -18.66
C PHE A 443 -11.13 10.34 -19.61
N THR A 444 -12.43 10.32 -19.89
CA THR A 444 -13.10 11.42 -20.59
C THR A 444 -13.19 12.66 -19.70
N HIS A 445 -13.22 13.85 -20.29
CA HIS A 445 -13.53 15.06 -19.55
C HIS A 445 -15.03 15.29 -19.48
N SER A 446 -15.52 15.82 -18.35
CA SER A 446 -16.95 16.10 -18.15
C SER A 446 -17.56 17.02 -19.21
N ALA A 447 -16.75 17.86 -19.88
CA ALA A 447 -17.18 18.76 -20.96
C ALA A 447 -17.30 18.06 -22.33
N GLU A 448 -16.67 16.90 -22.53
CA GLU A 448 -16.68 16.16 -23.80
C GLU A 448 -17.85 15.16 -23.88
N SER A 449 -18.58 14.98 -22.77
CA SER A 449 -19.78 14.14 -22.68
C SER A 449 -20.99 14.89 -23.26
N GLY A 450 -20.98 15.11 -24.59
CA GLY A 450 -22.16 15.53 -25.33
C GLY A 450 -23.31 14.52 -25.20
N ALA A 451 -24.51 14.90 -25.64
CA ALA A 451 -25.82 14.25 -25.41
C ALA A 451 -26.03 12.80 -25.93
N GLY A 452 -24.99 11.96 -25.99
CA GLY A 452 -25.08 10.53 -26.32
C GLY A 452 -24.15 9.70 -25.42
N ALA A 453 -24.72 8.67 -24.79
CA ALA A 453 -24.11 7.62 -23.95
C ALA A 453 -22.81 7.99 -23.21
N ALA A 454 -22.86 8.06 -21.87
CA ALA A 454 -21.72 8.37 -21.01
C ALA A 454 -20.49 7.50 -21.33
N ARG A 455 -19.53 8.06 -22.07
CA ARG A 455 -18.22 7.43 -22.29
C ARG A 455 -17.35 7.73 -21.09
N TRP A 456 -16.88 6.69 -20.41
CA TRP A 456 -15.97 6.80 -19.27
C TRP A 456 -14.52 6.91 -19.71
N TRP A 457 -14.21 6.33 -20.87
CA TRP A 457 -12.87 6.25 -21.41
C TRP A 457 -12.80 6.75 -22.85
N ARG A 458 -11.64 7.29 -23.20
CA ARG A 458 -11.17 7.46 -24.58
C ARG A 458 -9.88 6.68 -24.75
N ARG A 459 -9.66 6.12 -25.94
CA ARG A 459 -8.45 5.35 -26.23
C ARG A 459 -7.82 5.72 -27.57
N GLN A 460 -6.53 5.49 -27.69
CA GLN A 460 -5.76 5.64 -28.92
C GLN A 460 -4.89 4.40 -29.14
N HIS A 461 -4.93 3.82 -30.34
CA HIS A 461 -4.04 2.72 -30.71
C HIS A 461 -2.60 3.21 -30.76
N VAL A 462 -1.68 2.40 -30.24
CA VAL A 462 -0.24 2.72 -30.22
C VAL A 462 0.51 1.83 -31.19
N GLN A 463 0.45 0.51 -30.96
CA GLN A 463 1.21 -0.48 -31.71
C GLN A 463 0.67 -1.89 -31.46
N GLU A 464 1.15 -2.85 -32.23
CA GLU A 464 0.98 -4.27 -31.93
C GLU A 464 1.75 -4.63 -30.66
N PHE A 465 1.10 -5.34 -29.72
CA PHE A 465 1.73 -5.86 -28.50
C PHE A 465 2.24 -7.28 -28.69
N PHE A 466 1.41 -8.13 -29.32
CA PHE A 466 1.72 -9.54 -29.56
C PHE A 466 1.23 -9.93 -30.97
N PRO A 467 2.07 -10.62 -31.77
CA PRO A 467 1.77 -10.92 -33.16
C PRO A 467 0.56 -11.83 -33.29
N THR A 468 -0.01 -11.88 -34.48
CA THR A 468 -1.08 -12.82 -34.82
C THR A 468 -0.53 -14.24 -34.83
N VAL A 469 -1.11 -15.12 -34.01
CA VAL A 469 -0.71 -16.53 -33.86
C VAL A 469 -1.91 -17.47 -33.96
N SER A 470 -1.64 -18.74 -34.25
CA SER A 470 -2.61 -19.85 -34.24
C SER A 470 -2.01 -21.10 -33.61
N LEU A 471 -2.81 -22.14 -33.38
CA LEU A 471 -2.28 -23.42 -32.92
C LEU A 471 -1.34 -24.04 -33.96
N GLY A 472 -0.15 -24.45 -33.52
CA GLY A 472 0.92 -24.95 -34.40
C GLY A 472 1.76 -23.85 -35.06
N ASP A 473 1.58 -22.58 -34.68
CA ASP A 473 2.43 -21.50 -35.14
C ASP A 473 3.86 -21.64 -34.58
N PRO A 474 4.90 -21.62 -35.43
CA PRO A 474 6.29 -21.83 -34.98
C PRO A 474 6.77 -20.73 -34.03
N THR A 475 6.26 -19.51 -34.16
CA THR A 475 6.59 -18.37 -33.30
C THR A 475 6.08 -18.60 -31.89
N LEU A 476 4.82 -19.05 -31.77
CA LEU A 476 4.20 -19.35 -30.47
C LEU A 476 4.90 -20.54 -29.80
N ASP A 477 5.17 -21.61 -30.56
CA ASP A 477 5.87 -22.78 -30.04
C ASP A 477 7.30 -22.46 -29.59
N ALA A 478 8.02 -21.61 -30.31
CA ALA A 478 9.36 -21.17 -29.91
C ALA A 478 9.33 -20.42 -28.56
N LEU A 479 8.38 -19.50 -28.37
CA LEU A 479 8.21 -18.76 -27.11
C LEU A 479 7.86 -19.69 -25.93
N LEU A 480 6.99 -20.69 -26.15
CA LEU A 480 6.62 -21.66 -25.12
C LEU A 480 7.80 -22.55 -24.72
N ASN A 481 8.55 -23.04 -25.70
CA ASN A 481 9.71 -23.91 -25.47
C ASN A 481 10.85 -23.16 -24.76
N GLN A 482 11.11 -21.90 -25.14
CA GLN A 482 12.15 -21.07 -24.53
C GLN A 482 11.97 -20.93 -23.00
N HIS A 483 10.72 -20.92 -22.52
CA HIS A 483 10.39 -20.73 -21.12
C HIS A 483 9.89 -21.99 -20.41
N GLY A 484 9.87 -23.14 -21.09
CA GLY A 484 9.39 -24.41 -20.52
C GLY A 484 7.91 -24.38 -20.11
N LEU A 485 7.06 -23.70 -20.88
CA LEU A 485 5.65 -23.43 -20.56
C LEU A 485 4.64 -24.27 -21.36
N LYS A 486 5.13 -25.28 -22.09
CA LYS A 486 4.31 -26.16 -22.94
C LYS A 486 3.57 -27.21 -22.11
#